data_AF-A0A023HS69-F1
#
_entry.id   AF-A0A023HS69-F1
#
_cell.length_a   1.000
_cell.length_b   1.000
_cell.length_c   1.000
_cell.angle_alpha   90.00
_cell.angle_beta   90.00
_cell.angle_gamma   90.00
#
_symmetry.space_group_name_H-M   'P 1'
#
loop_
_entity.id
_entity.type
_entity.pdbx_description
1 polymer ?
#
loop_
_entity_poly.entity_id
_entity_poly.type
_entity_poly.pdbx_seq_one_letter_code
_entity_poly.pdbx_strand_id
1 'polypeptide(L)'
;MTPVHFSFSSAFILGLMGLAFHRTHLLSALLCLEGMMLSLFIALALWTLQFESTSFSTAPMLLLAFSACEASTGLALLVATTRTHGTDRLQNLNLLQC
;
A
#
# COMPACT_ATOMS: atom_id res chain seq x y z
N MET A 1 2.82 -25.53 -5.62
CA MET A 1 2.92 -24.05 -5.60
C MET A 1 2.41 -23.56 -6.93
N THR A 2 1.17 -23.07 -6.99
CA THR A 2 0.63 -22.57 -8.26
C THR A 2 1.42 -21.34 -8.70
N PRO A 3 1.64 -21.11 -10.02
CA PRO A 3 2.35 -19.94 -10.52
C PRO A 3 1.73 -18.61 -10.04
N VAL A 4 0.44 -18.64 -9.72
CA VAL A 4 -0.31 -17.50 -9.16
C VAL A 4 0.19 -17.13 -7.76
N HIS A 5 0.58 -18.10 -6.93
CA HIS A 5 1.15 -17.79 -5.61
C HIS A 5 2.51 -17.10 -5.69
N PHE A 6 3.31 -17.49 -6.67
CA PHE A 6 4.60 -16.85 -6.94
C PHE A 6 4.43 -15.42 -7.49
N SER A 7 3.43 -15.17 -8.34
CA SER A 7 3.24 -13.85 -8.93
C SER A 7 2.78 -12.81 -7.90
N PHE A 8 1.86 -13.13 -6.99
CA PHE A 8 1.49 -12.15 -5.95
C PHE A 8 2.61 -11.92 -4.94
N SER A 9 3.37 -12.95 -4.57
CA SER A 9 4.45 -12.81 -3.58
C SER A 9 5.60 -11.97 -4.13
N SER A 10 5.94 -12.17 -5.41
CA SER A 10 6.90 -11.30 -6.10
C SER A 10 6.37 -9.87 -6.25
N ALA A 11 5.09 -9.67 -6.58
CA ALA A 11 4.50 -8.32 -6.62
C ALA A 11 4.56 -7.60 -5.27
N PHE A 12 4.25 -8.30 -4.16
CA PHE A 12 4.35 -7.75 -2.81
C PHE A 12 5.80 -7.37 -2.45
N ILE A 13 6.76 -8.26 -2.74
CA ILE A 13 8.18 -7.99 -2.49
C ILE A 13 8.68 -6.81 -3.33
N LEU A 14 8.27 -6.70 -4.60
CA LEU A 14 8.61 -5.56 -5.45
C LEU A 14 8.03 -4.25 -4.91
N GLY A 15 6.78 -4.25 -4.43
CA GLY A 15 6.19 -3.09 -3.75
C GLY A 15 6.96 -2.69 -2.49
N LEU A 16 7.35 -3.67 -1.67
CA LEU A 16 8.11 -3.46 -0.44
C LEU A 16 9.52 -2.92 -0.71
N MET A 17 10.19 -3.46 -1.73
CA MET A 17 11.48 -2.93 -2.21
C MET A 17 11.34 -1.52 -2.76
N GLY A 18 10.26 -1.24 -3.52
CA GLY A 18 9.94 0.10 -4.01
C GLY A 18 9.80 1.12 -2.89
N LEU A 19 9.07 0.77 -1.83
CA LEU A 19 8.91 1.60 -0.63
C LEU A 19 10.24 1.86 0.09
N ALA A 20 11.10 0.84 0.21
CA ALA A 20 12.38 0.96 0.90
C ALA A 20 13.37 1.88 0.17
N PHE A 21 13.43 1.79 -1.15
CA PHE A 21 14.41 2.50 -1.99
C PHE A 21 13.93 3.87 -2.49
N HIS A 22 12.64 4.06 -2.75
CA HIS A 22 12.13 5.28 -3.41
C HIS A 22 11.66 6.34 -2.38
N ARG A 23 12.62 6.94 -1.67
CA ARG A 23 12.37 7.93 -0.59
C ARG A 23 12.32 9.40 -1.02
N THR A 24 12.32 9.71 -2.32
CA THR A 24 12.41 11.11 -2.76
C THR A 24 11.05 11.81 -2.72
N HIS A 25 9.98 11.13 -3.13
CA HIS A 25 8.64 11.69 -3.17
C HIS A 25 7.68 10.86 -2.32
N LEU A 26 6.88 11.52 -1.49
CA LEU A 26 5.89 10.86 -0.64
C LEU A 26 4.79 10.18 -1.49
N LEU A 27 4.43 10.77 -2.64
CA LEU A 27 3.43 10.21 -3.57
C LEU A 27 3.82 8.82 -4.09
N SER A 28 5.07 8.61 -4.49
CA SER A 28 5.56 7.30 -4.95
C SER A 28 5.52 6.25 -3.84
N ALA A 29 5.76 6.64 -2.59
CA ALA A 29 5.64 5.73 -1.46
C ALA A 29 4.17 5.30 -1.22
N LEU A 30 3.22 6.23 -1.34
CA LEU A 30 1.78 5.92 -1.27
C LEU A 30 1.35 4.97 -2.39
N LEU A 31 1.84 5.16 -3.62
CA LEU A 31 1.55 4.24 -4.72
C LEU A 31 2.13 2.83 -4.49
N CYS A 32 3.32 2.73 -3.91
CA CYS A 32 3.88 1.43 -3.52
C CYS A 32 3.05 0.74 -2.43
N LEU A 33 2.52 1.49 -1.46
CA LEU A 33 1.60 0.96 -0.44
C LEU A 33 0.30 0.43 -1.07
N GLU A 34 -0.31 1.20 -1.96
CA GLU A 34 -1.50 0.75 -2.72
C GLU A 34 -1.24 -0.53 -3.51
N GLY A 35 -0.07 -0.63 -4.18
CA GLY A 35 0.33 -1.84 -4.89
C GLY A 35 0.46 -3.07 -3.97
N MET A 36 1.00 -2.90 -2.76
CA MET A 36 1.09 -3.96 -1.77
C MET A 36 -0.30 -4.39 -1.28
N MET A 37 -1.19 -3.43 -0.95
CA MET A 37 -2.56 -3.73 -0.50
C MET A 37 -3.38 -4.45 -1.58
N LEU A 38 -3.21 -4.07 -2.84
CA LEU A 38 -3.86 -4.72 -3.97
C LEU A 38 -3.37 -6.17 -4.17
N SER A 39 -2.07 -6.43 -4.00
CA SER A 39 -1.53 -7.80 -4.05
C SER A 39 -2.10 -8.69 -2.93
N LEU A 40 -2.28 -8.14 -1.72
CA LEU A 40 -2.91 -8.82 -0.59
C LEU A 40 -4.40 -9.09 -0.84
N PHE A 41 -5.12 -8.13 -1.43
CA PHE A 41 -6.51 -8.31 -1.81
C PHE A 41 -6.68 -9.48 -2.79
N ILE A 42 -5.85 -9.54 -3.85
CA ILE A 42 -5.89 -10.64 -4.83
C ILE A 42 -5.58 -11.98 -4.16
N ALA A 43 -4.58 -12.03 -3.28
CA ALA A 43 -4.22 -13.26 -2.57
C ALA A 43 -5.38 -13.78 -1.70
N LEU A 44 -6.05 -12.90 -0.94
CA LEU A 44 -7.18 -13.27 -0.09
C LEU A 44 -8.42 -13.64 -0.92
N ALA A 45 -8.71 -12.92 -2.00
CA ALA A 45 -9.85 -13.23 -2.87
C ALA A 45 -9.69 -14.59 -3.58
N LEU A 46 -8.48 -14.93 -4.02
CA LEU A 46 -8.21 -16.25 -4.59
C LEU A 46 -8.28 -17.36 -3.54
N TRP A 47 -7.84 -17.07 -2.31
CA TRP A 47 -7.95 -18.01 -1.21
C TRP A 47 -9.41 -18.32 -0.87
N THR A 48 -10.28 -17.30 -0.78
CA THR A 48 -11.71 -17.52 -0.49
C THR A 48 -12.40 -18.31 -1.58
N LEU A 49 -12.06 -18.06 -2.85
CA LEU A 49 -12.53 -18.83 -4.00
C LEU A 49 -12.08 -20.29 -3.94
N GLN A 50 -10.81 -20.56 -3.63
CA GLN A 50 -10.27 -21.92 -3.62
C GLN A 50 -10.81 -22.78 -2.48
N PHE A 51 -11.15 -22.18 -1.34
CA PHE A 51 -11.75 -22.87 -0.20
C PHE A 51 -13.28 -22.91 -0.23
N GLU A 52 -13.92 -22.35 -1.26
CA GLU A 52 -15.39 -22.19 -1.38
C GLU A 52 -16.04 -21.62 -0.10
N SER A 53 -15.28 -20.81 0.65
CA SER A 53 -15.68 -20.33 1.96
C SER A 53 -16.39 -18.98 1.83
N THR A 54 -17.70 -19.04 1.58
CA THR A 54 -18.54 -17.84 1.41
C THR A 54 -18.52 -16.92 2.65
N SER A 55 -18.30 -17.48 3.84
CA SER A 55 -18.17 -16.72 5.09
C SER A 55 -16.96 -15.78 5.12
N PHE A 56 -15.87 -16.10 4.42
CA PHE A 56 -14.66 -15.27 4.37
C PHE A 56 -14.67 -14.26 3.21
N SER A 57 -15.69 -14.28 2.34
CA SER A 57 -15.80 -13.35 1.19
C SER A 57 -15.89 -11.87 1.59
N THR A 58 -16.31 -11.58 2.82
CA THR A 58 -16.39 -10.21 3.37
C THR A 58 -15.03 -9.65 3.79
N ALA A 59 -14.05 -10.50 4.11
CA ALA A 59 -12.74 -10.07 4.61
C ALA A 59 -11.92 -9.29 3.56
N PRO A 60 -11.82 -9.71 2.28
CA PRO A 60 -11.17 -8.92 1.24
C PRO A 60 -11.81 -7.52 1.05
N MET A 61 -13.13 -7.42 1.17
CA MET A 61 -13.84 -6.14 1.04
C MET A 61 -13.54 -5.20 2.22
N LEU A 62 -13.49 -5.73 3.44
CA LEU A 62 -13.08 -4.96 4.61
C LEU A 62 -11.63 -4.47 4.48
N LEU A 63 -10.73 -5.30 3.96
CA LEU A 63 -9.34 -4.91 3.71
C LEU A 63 -9.25 -3.73 2.73
N LEU A 64 -10.02 -3.74 1.63
CA LEU A 64 -10.06 -2.62 0.68
C LEU A 64 -10.63 -1.34 1.30
N ALA A 65 -11.61 -1.45 2.19
CA ALA A 65 -12.18 -0.28 2.87
C ALA A 65 -11.12 0.38 3.76
N PHE A 66 -10.38 -0.40 4.54
CA PHE A 66 -9.30 0.12 5.37
C PHE A 66 -8.13 0.66 4.55
N SER A 67 -7.78 0.01 3.42
CA SER A 67 -6.73 0.52 2.53
C SER A 67 -7.09 1.90 1.96
N ALA A 68 -8.34 2.09 1.52
CA ALA A 68 -8.80 3.39 1.04
C ALA A 68 -8.75 4.47 2.13
N CYS A 69 -9.02 4.10 3.39
CA CYS A 69 -8.86 5.02 4.52
C CYS A 69 -7.39 5.41 4.73
N GLU A 70 -6.46 4.45 4.72
CA GLU A 70 -5.02 4.72 4.82
C GLU A 70 -4.51 5.58 3.65
N ALA A 71 -5.00 5.35 2.44
CA ALA A 71 -4.70 6.16 1.27
C ALA A 71 -5.16 7.61 1.45
N SER A 72 -6.39 7.79 1.96
CA SER A 72 -6.98 9.11 2.17
C SER A 72 -6.22 9.93 3.23
N THR A 73 -5.78 9.29 4.32
CA THR A 73 -4.99 9.94 5.37
C THR A 73 -3.58 10.23 4.88
N GLY A 74 -2.97 9.33 4.10
CA GLY A 74 -1.69 9.54 3.44
C GLY A 74 -1.69 10.73 2.48
N LEU A 75 -2.74 10.87 1.67
CA LEU A 75 -2.94 12.02 0.78
C LEU A 75 -3.20 13.32 1.57
N ALA A 76 -3.98 13.27 2.65
CA ALA A 76 -4.18 14.44 3.51
C ALA A 76 -2.84 14.94 4.10
N LEU A 77 -1.96 14.01 4.48
CA LEU A 77 -0.63 14.31 4.99
C LEU A 77 0.26 14.91 3.89
N LEU A 78 0.20 14.38 2.65
CA LEU A 78 0.86 14.97 1.49
C LEU A 78 0.46 16.44 1.30
N VAL A 79 -0.85 16.73 1.34
CA VAL A 79 -1.37 18.11 1.23
C VAL A 79 -0.89 19.00 2.39
N ALA A 80 -0.79 18.47 3.61
CA ALA A 80 -0.23 19.23 4.73
C ALA A 80 1.26 19.56 4.51
N THR A 81 2.06 18.60 4.07
CA THR A 81 3.50 18.80 3.83
C THR A 81 3.80 19.74 2.66
N THR A 82 2.99 19.72 1.61
CA THR A 82 3.11 20.66 0.49
C THR A 82 2.74 22.08 0.91
N ARG A 83 1.76 22.27 1.81
CA ARG A 83 1.41 23.60 2.33
C ARG A 83 2.49 24.18 3.26
N THR A 84 3.19 23.34 4.05
CA THR A 84 4.22 23.82 4.98
C THR A 84 5.60 23.99 4.34
N HIS A 85 6.00 23.07 3.46
CA HIS A 85 7.35 23.01 2.88
C HIS A 85 7.39 23.28 1.37
N GLY A 86 6.25 23.49 0.70
CA GLY A 86 6.17 23.79 -0.72
C GLY A 86 6.55 22.65 -1.67
N THR A 87 6.94 21.47 -1.15
CA THR A 87 7.39 20.33 -1.95
C THR A 87 7.02 19.00 -1.29
N ASP A 88 6.81 17.95 -2.10
CA ASP A 88 6.52 16.57 -1.67
C ASP A 88 7.75 15.77 -1.22
N ARG A 89 8.89 16.45 -1.00
CA ARG A 89 10.16 15.78 -0.70
C ARG A 89 10.26 15.40 0.76
N LEU A 90 10.44 14.11 1.03
CA LEU A 90 10.61 13.58 2.40
C LEU A 90 11.84 14.16 3.11
N GLN A 91 12.88 14.58 2.37
CA GLN A 91 14.09 15.19 2.92
C GLN A 91 13.84 16.51 3.66
N ASN A 92 12.72 17.19 3.39
CA ASN A 92 12.40 18.46 4.06
C ASN A 92 11.84 18.27 5.49
N LEU A 93 11.46 17.04 5.86
CA LEU A 93 10.89 16.71 7.17
C LEU A 93 11.97 16.45 8.25
N ASN A 94 13.01 17.29 8.32
CA ASN A 94 14.15 17.05 9.21
C ASN A 94 14.10 17.82 10.55
N LEU A 95 12.97 18.47 10.86
CA LEU A 95 12.81 19.29 12.07
C LEU A 95 12.82 18.48 13.38
N LEU A 96 12.53 17.17 13.31
CA LEU A 96 12.51 16.26 14.46
C LEU A 96 13.87 15.63 14.78
N GLN A 97 14.93 16.02 14.07
CA GLN A 97 16.30 15.55 14.36
C GLN A 97 16.95 16.32 15.54
N CYS A 98 16.30 17.37 16.04
CA CYS A 98 16.70 18.11 17.25
C CYS A 98 16.22 17.39 18.52
#